data_AF-A0A970ALV6-F1
#
_entry.id   AF-A0A970ALV6-F1
#
_cell.length_a   1.000
_cell.length_b   1.000
_cell.length_c   1.000
_cell.angle_alpha   90.00
_cell.angle_beta   90.00
_cell.angle_gamma   90.00
#
_symmetry.space_group_name_H-M   'P 1'
#
loop_
_entity.id
_entity.type
_entity.pdbx_description
1 polymer ?
#
loop_
_entity_poly.entity_id
_entity_poly.type
_entity_poly.pdbx_seq_one_letter_code
_entity_poly.pdbx_strand_id
1 'polypeptide(L)'
;MQSIVVDAHGKINLTLDVLRRREDGYHDIKSVMQSIGIADRLIINKQNEGIELETNIHITTERKNLAWRAAELFFETMDLKAGV
;
A
#
# COMPACT_ATOMS: atom_id res chain seq x y z
N MET A 1 -13.26 -15.48 -13.24
CA MET A 1 -12.73 -14.46 -12.32
C MET A 1 -11.78 -13.55 -13.09
N GLN A 2 -11.97 -12.23 -13.00
CA GLN A 2 -11.00 -11.28 -13.53
C GLN A 2 -9.91 -11.10 -12.47
N SER A 3 -8.64 -11.27 -12.86
CA SER A 3 -7.49 -11.17 -11.98
C SER A 3 -6.40 -10.35 -12.66
N ILE A 4 -5.70 -9.53 -11.89
CA ILE A 4 -4.49 -8.83 -12.33
C ILE A 4 -3.35 -9.16 -11.39
N VAL A 5 -2.14 -9.21 -11.95
CA VAL A 5 -0.90 -9.39 -11.19
C VAL A 5 -0.05 -8.15 -11.41
N VAL A 6 0.42 -7.54 -10.33
CA VAL A 6 1.24 -6.33 -10.36
C VAL A 6 2.42 -6.49 -9.40
N ASP A 7 3.60 -6.08 -9.84
CA ASP A 7 4.79 -6.04 -9.00
C ASP A 7 4.87 -4.67 -8.28
N ALA A 8 4.77 -4.68 -6.95
CA ALA A 8 4.88 -3.53 -6.07
C ALA A 8 6.36 -3.33 -5.67
N HIS A 9 7.08 -2.55 -6.47
CA HIS A 9 8.51 -2.32 -6.28
C HIS A 9 8.85 -1.59 -4.98
N GLY A 10 9.85 -2.10 -4.28
CA GLY A 10 10.49 -1.42 -3.15
C GLY A 10 11.28 -0.19 -3.60
N LYS A 11 11.70 0.60 -2.62
CA LYS A 11 12.53 1.79 -2.83
C LYS A 11 13.66 1.87 -1.81
N ILE A 12 14.73 2.54 -2.21
CA ILE A 12 15.78 3.02 -1.32
C ILE A 12 15.80 4.55 -1.30
N ASN A 13 16.32 5.12 -0.21
CA ASN A 13 16.66 6.54 -0.15
C ASN A 13 18.15 6.67 -0.46
N LEU A 14 18.52 7.29 -1.58
CA LEU A 14 19.92 7.56 -1.91
C LEU A 14 20.49 8.68 -1.03
N THR A 15 19.63 9.63 -0.66
CA THR A 15 19.89 10.66 0.35
C THR A 15 18.68 10.81 1.25
N LEU A 16 18.89 11.28 2.48
CA LEU A 16 17.80 11.63 3.40
C LEU A 16 18.29 12.70 4.36
N ASP A 17 17.76 13.91 4.22
CA ASP A 17 17.97 15.04 5.11
C ASP A 17 16.71 15.30 5.92
N VAL A 18 16.85 15.41 7.24
CA VAL A 18 15.76 15.85 8.13
C VAL A 18 15.92 17.35 8.34
N LEU A 19 14.96 18.14 7.86
CA LEU A 19 15.08 19.60 7.81
C LEU A 19 14.64 20.25 9.12
N ARG A 20 13.47 19.83 9.64
CA ARG A 20 12.93 20.31 10.92
C ARG A 20 11.84 19.39 11.43
N ARG A 21 11.58 19.48 12.73
CA ARG A 21 10.40 18.90 13.36
C ARG A 21 9.19 19.85 13.19
N ARG A 22 8.03 19.27 12.90
CA ARG A 22 6.73 19.94 12.77
C ARG A 22 5.99 19.92 14.11
N GLU A 23 5.00 20.80 14.24
CA GLU A 23 4.15 20.89 15.45
C GLU A 23 3.27 19.64 15.65
N ASP A 24 2.89 18.96 14.57
CA ASP A 24 2.12 17.70 14.58
C ASP A 24 2.97 16.46 14.95
N GLY A 25 4.24 16.65 15.30
CA GLY A 25 5.14 15.58 15.71
C GLY A 25 5.89 14.89 14.55
N TYR A 26 5.58 15.21 13.29
CA TYR A 26 6.31 14.71 12.11
C TYR A 26 7.55 15.57 11.80
N HIS A 27 8.28 15.22 10.73
CA HIS A 27 9.43 15.98 10.26
C HIS A 27 9.30 16.31 8.78
N ASP A 28 9.74 17.51 8.40
CA ASP A 28 9.98 17.84 7.00
C ASP A 28 11.29 17.17 6.57
N ILE A 29 11.24 16.43 5.47
CA ILE A 29 12.39 15.69 4.93
C ILE A 29 12.68 16.11 3.49
N LYS A 30 13.95 16.02 3.08
CA LYS A 30 14.39 16.10 1.69
C LYS A 30 15.14 14.83 1.35
N SER A 31 14.75 14.15 0.27
CA SER A 31 15.31 12.84 -0.08
C SER A 31 15.29 12.62 -1.58
N VAL A 32 16.27 11.88 -2.09
CA VAL A 32 16.20 11.25 -3.42
C VAL A 32 15.77 9.80 -3.23
N MET A 33 14.53 9.49 -3.61
CA MET A 33 13.98 8.13 -3.58
C MET A 33 14.20 7.45 -4.93
N GLN A 34 14.70 6.21 -4.89
CA GLN A 34 14.95 5.40 -6.07
C GLN A 34 14.22 4.07 -5.95
N SER A 35 13.31 3.78 -6.87
CA SER A 35 12.70 2.46 -7.01
C SER A 35 13.77 1.44 -7.43
N ILE A 36 13.68 0.22 -6.90
CA ILE A 36 14.62 -0.87 -7.17
C ILE A 36 13.92 -2.08 -7.80
N GLY A 37 14.70 -3.02 -8.33
CA GLY A 37 14.16 -4.23 -8.98
C GLY A 37 13.54 -5.27 -8.04
N ILE A 38 13.60 -5.06 -6.71
CA ILE A 38 12.97 -5.95 -5.72
C ILE A 38 11.52 -5.50 -5.52
N ALA A 39 10.57 -6.44 -5.56
CA ALA A 39 9.14 -6.15 -5.46
C ALA A 39 8.38 -7.23 -4.70
N ASP A 40 7.29 -6.82 -4.07
CA ASP A 40 6.23 -7.74 -3.65
C ASP A 40 5.32 -8.02 -4.85
N ARG A 41 4.89 -9.27 -5.03
CA ARG A 41 3.94 -9.63 -6.09
C ARG A 41 2.53 -9.61 -5.54
N LEU A 42 1.71 -8.70 -6.05
CA LEU A 42 0.30 -8.57 -5.69
C LEU A 42 -0.56 -9.29 -6.72
N ILE A 43 -1.43 -10.19 -6.24
CA ILE A 43 -2.46 -10.84 -7.04
C ILE A 43 -3.79 -10.25 -6.58
N ILE A 44 -4.48 -9.57 -7.48
CA ILE A 44 -5.71 -8.84 -7.18
C ILE A 44 -6.84 -9.50 -7.96
N ASN A 45 -7.79 -10.08 -7.23
CA ASN A 45 -8.91 -10.80 -7.81
C ASN A 45 -10.18 -9.97 -7.63
N LYS A 46 -10.94 -9.76 -8.70
CA LYS A 46 -12.24 -9.08 -8.56
C LYS A 46 -13.22 -9.98 -7.82
N GLN A 47 -13.88 -9.43 -6.81
CA GLN A 47 -14.97 -10.07 -6.07
C GLN A 47 -16.28 -9.29 -6.21
N ASN A 48 -17.39 -9.92 -5.83
CA ASN A 48 -18.71 -9.27 -5.85
C ASN A 48 -18.86 -8.27 -4.69
N GLU A 49 -18.28 -8.56 -3.53
CA GLU A 49 -18.33 -7.75 -2.32
C GLU A 49 -17.15 -8.11 -1.40
N GLY A 50 -16.86 -7.24 -0.44
CA GLY A 50 -15.86 -7.49 0.60
C GLY A 50 -14.41 -7.23 0.19
N ILE A 51 -13.52 -7.31 1.17
CA ILE A 51 -12.08 -7.18 0.96
C ILE A 51 -11.41 -8.33 1.71
N GLU A 52 -10.76 -9.22 0.97
CA GLU A 52 -9.98 -10.31 1.54
C GLU A 52 -8.49 -10.07 1.32
N LEU A 53 -7.67 -10.35 2.34
CA LEU A 53 -6.22 -10.18 2.27
C LEU A 53 -5.51 -11.44 2.76
N GLU A 54 -4.74 -12.04 1.86
CA GLU A 54 -3.79 -13.09 2.18
C GLU A 54 -2.35 -12.57 1.99
N THR A 55 -1.44 -12.99 2.86
CA THR A 55 -0.01 -12.66 2.75
C THR A 55 0.81 -13.93 3.01
N ASN A 56 1.94 -14.08 2.32
CA ASN A 56 2.83 -15.24 2.48
C ASN A 56 3.73 -15.16 3.73
N ILE A 57 3.56 -14.11 4.54
CA ILE A 57 4.28 -13.87 5.79
C ILE A 57 3.30 -13.36 6.84
N HIS A 58 3.55 -13.64 8.12
CA HIS A 58 2.68 -13.13 9.19
C HIS A 58 2.87 -11.62 9.40
N ILE A 59 2.13 -10.82 8.62
CA ILE A 59 1.99 -9.37 8.80
C ILE A 59 0.75 -9.06 9.65
N THR A 60 0.71 -7.85 10.22
CA THR A 60 -0.41 -7.32 11.02
C THR A 60 -1.79 -7.67 10.42
N THR A 61 -2.77 -7.86 11.31
CA THR A 61 -4.17 -8.17 11.01
C THR A 61 -4.74 -7.34 9.86
N GLU A 62 -5.65 -7.90 9.06
CA GLU A 62 -6.23 -7.33 7.83
C GLU A 62 -6.43 -5.79 7.86
N ARG A 63 -7.20 -5.25 8.81
CA ARG A 63 -7.51 -3.81 8.90
C ARG A 63 -6.32 -2.89 9.20
N LYS A 64 -5.19 -3.43 9.69
CA LYS A 64 -3.96 -2.68 9.93
C LYS A 64 -3.05 -2.67 8.70
N ASN A 65 -3.28 -3.57 7.73
CA ASN A 65 -2.52 -3.62 6.50
C ASN A 65 -2.89 -2.44 5.59
N LEU A 66 -1.87 -1.76 5.05
CA LEU A 66 -2.07 -0.58 4.20
C LEU A 66 -2.72 -0.91 2.86
N ALA A 67 -2.50 -2.10 2.29
CA ALA A 67 -3.16 -2.53 1.07
C ALA A 67 -4.67 -2.74 1.28
N TRP A 68 -5.03 -3.38 2.40
CA TRP A 68 -6.44 -3.57 2.78
C TRP A 68 -7.13 -2.22 3.01
N ARG A 69 -6.50 -1.30 3.75
CA ARG A 69 -7.03 0.06 3.96
C ARG A 69 -7.13 0.88 2.68
N ALA A 70 -6.22 0.67 1.73
CA ALA A 70 -6.28 1.33 0.42
C ALA A 70 -7.48 0.83 -0.39
N ALA A 71 -7.78 -0.48 -0.35
CA ALA A 71 -8.97 -1.04 -0.97
C ALA A 71 -10.27 -0.51 -0.31
N GLU A 72 -10.33 -0.46 1.02
CA GLU A 72 -11.46 0.10 1.77
C GLU A 72 -11.71 1.55 1.36
N LEU A 73 -10.67 2.39 1.44
CA LEU A 73 -10.77 3.80 1.07
C LEU A 73 -11.15 4.00 -0.40
N PHE A 74 -10.67 3.15 -1.31
CA PHE A 74 -11.02 3.21 -2.72
C PHE A 74 -12.51 2.95 -2.94
N PHE A 75 -13.06 1.87 -2.39
CA PHE A 75 -14.48 1.54 -2.56
C PHE A 75 -15.39 2.57 -1.88
N GLU A 76 -15.03 3.05 -0.69
CA GLU A 76 -15.75 4.12 0.01
C GLU A 76 -15.76 5.42 -0.79
N THR A 77 -14.60 5.83 -1.32
CA THR A 77 -14.47 7.09 -2.08
C THR A 77 -15.24 7.04 -3.41
N MET A 78 -15.33 5.86 -4.02
CA MET A 78 -15.97 5.68 -5.33
C MET A 78 -17.46 5.30 -5.23
N ASP A 79 -18.00 5.08 -4.02
CA ASP A 79 -19.36 4.56 -3.78
C ASP A 79 -19.67 3.30 -4.62
N LEU A 80 -18.70 2.39 -4.68
CA LEU A 80 -18.80 1.16 -5.47
C LEU A 80 -19.18 -0.02 -4.60
N LYS A 81 -20.29 -0.69 -4.95
CA LYS A 81 -20.64 -2.01 -4.42
C LYS A 81 -19.93 -3.10 -5.21
N ALA A 82 -18.69 -3.36 -4.82
CA ALA A 82 -17.83 -4.41 -5.38
C ALA A 82 -16.87 -4.93 -4.29
N GLY A 83 -16.06 -5.92 -4.62
CA GLY A 83 -15.04 -6.44 -3.72
C GLY A 83 -13.73 -6.79 -4.41
N VAL A 84 -12.72 -7.09 -3.59
CA VAL A 84 -11.37 -7.48 -4.02
C VAL A 84 -10.74 -8.51 -3.08
#